data_AF-A0A7K3HF23-F1
#
_entry.id   AF-A0A7K3HF23-F1
#
_cell.length_a   1.000
_cell.length_b   1.000
_cell.length_c   1.000
_cell.angle_alpha   90.00
_cell.angle_beta   90.00
_cell.angle_gamma   90.00
#
_symmetry.space_group_name_H-M   'P 1'
#
loop_
_entity.id
_entity.type
_entity.pdbx_description
1 polymer ?
#
loop_
_entity_poly.entity_id
_entity_poly.type
_entity_poly.pdbx_seq_one_letter_code
_entity_poly.pdbx_strand_id
1 'polypeptide(L)'
;TGVPKGVAVPHGGVAALVGEREWSVGSGDAVLMHAPHAFDASLFEVWVPLVAGARVVVAEPGAVEAQQVRQHIAGGVTALHVTAGSFRVLAEESPECFRGLRQVLTGGDVVPVASVARVR
;
A
#
# COMPACT_ATOMS: atom_id res chain seq x y z
N THR A 1 -16.17 -21.55 4.44
CA THR A 1 -15.79 -22.91 4.88
C THR A 1 -14.89 -22.91 6.12
N GLY A 2 -14.20 -21.81 6.47
CA GLY A 2 -13.35 -21.72 7.67
C GLY A 2 -12.00 -22.44 7.57
N VAL A 3 -11.86 -23.36 6.62
CA VAL A 3 -10.60 -24.03 6.27
C VAL A 3 -9.74 -23.11 5.40
N PRO A 4 -8.47 -22.85 5.74
CA PRO A 4 -7.57 -22.06 4.92
C PRO A 4 -7.42 -22.63 3.50
N LYS A 5 -7.41 -21.76 2.50
CA LYS A 5 -7.15 -22.11 1.10
C LYS A 5 -5.80 -21.54 0.69
N GLY A 6 -4.83 -22.41 0.42
CA GLY A 6 -3.56 -22.02 -0.19
C GLY A 6 -3.75 -21.59 -1.65
N VAL A 7 -3.17 -20.45 -2.02
CA VAL A 7 -3.14 -19.96 -3.41
C VAL A 7 -1.69 -19.95 -3.87
N ALA A 8 -1.38 -20.74 -4.90
CA ALA A 8 -0.05 -20.75 -5.50
C ALA A 8 0.05 -19.64 -6.56
N VAL A 9 0.98 -18.71 -6.38
CA VAL A 9 1.28 -17.66 -7.37
C VAL A 9 2.62 -17.99 -8.03
N PRO A 10 2.67 -18.29 -9.35
CA PRO A 10 3.92 -18.57 -10.03
C PRO A 10 4.74 -17.28 -10.21
N HIS A 11 6.06 -17.42 -10.38
CA HIS A 11 6.95 -16.27 -10.66
C HIS A 11 6.47 -15.42 -11.84
N GLY A 12 5.91 -16.03 -12.88
CA GLY A 12 5.34 -15.31 -14.03
C GLY A 12 4.17 -14.40 -13.67
N GLY A 13 3.38 -14.75 -12.64
CA GLY A 13 2.31 -13.88 -12.14
C GLY A 13 2.85 -12.66 -11.39
N VAL A 14 3.90 -12.86 -10.58
CA VAL A 14 4.61 -11.74 -9.93
C VAL A 14 5.30 -10.86 -10.98
N ALA A 15 5.92 -11.46 -11.99
CA ALA A 15 6.56 -10.75 -13.10
C ALA A 15 5.56 -9.93 -13.93
N ALA A 16 4.36 -10.47 -14.16
CA ALA A 16 3.27 -9.74 -14.80
C ALA A 16 2.84 -8.54 -13.93
N LEU A 17 2.61 -8.76 -12.63
CA LEU A 17 2.26 -7.71 -11.68
C LEU A 17 3.26 -6.56 -11.73
N VAL A 18 4.56 -6.82 -11.56
CA VAL A 18 5.57 -5.74 -11.56
C VAL A 18 5.81 -5.11 -12.93
N GLY A 19 5.37 -5.77 -14.00
CA GLY A 19 5.48 -5.28 -15.38
C GLY A 19 4.35 -4.33 -15.80
N GLU A 20 3.30 -4.18 -14.99
CA GLU A 20 2.20 -3.23 -15.27
C GLU A 20 2.72 -1.79 -15.28
N ARG A 21 2.23 -0.99 -16.23
CA ARG A 21 2.73 0.38 -16.47
C ARG A 21 2.05 1.43 -15.60
N GLU A 22 0.97 1.02 -14.95
CA GLU A 22 0.09 1.83 -14.11
C GLU A 22 0.70 2.10 -12.73
N TRP A 23 1.79 1.40 -12.38
CA TRP A 23 2.53 1.68 -11.15
C TRP A 23 3.33 2.97 -11.26
N SER A 24 2.90 3.99 -10.52
CA SER A 24 3.63 5.25 -10.35
C SER A 24 4.73 5.16 -9.27
N VAL A 25 5.63 4.17 -9.39
CA VAL A 25 6.77 3.97 -8.47
C VAL A 25 8.07 3.96 -9.28
N GLY A 26 9.05 4.77 -8.87
CA GLY A 26 10.38 4.84 -9.49
C GLY A 26 11.53 4.88 -8.48
N SER A 27 12.77 4.97 -8.96
CA SER A 27 13.97 4.85 -8.10
C SER A 27 14.12 5.93 -7.02
N GLY A 28 13.36 7.03 -7.11
CA GLY A 28 13.31 8.07 -6.08
C GLY A 28 12.27 7.81 -4.98
N ASP A 29 11.49 6.74 -5.09
CA ASP A 29 10.37 6.45 -4.19
C ASP A 29 10.74 5.52 -3.04
N ALA A 30 9.85 5.49 -2.05
CA ALA A 30 9.86 4.54 -0.96
C ALA A 30 8.44 4.07 -0.67
N VAL A 31 8.20 2.77 -0.80
CA VAL A 31 6.90 2.15 -0.53
C VAL A 31 6.92 1.56 0.87
N LEU A 32 5.85 1.79 1.64
CA LEU A 32 5.66 1.14 2.94
C LEU A 32 5.20 -0.31 2.75
N MET A 33 5.95 -1.25 3.31
CA MET A 33 5.53 -2.64 3.48
C MET A 33 4.95 -2.81 4.89
N HIS A 34 3.64 -3.00 4.98
CA HIS A 34 2.93 -3.24 6.24
C HIS A 34 1.87 -4.34 6.12
N ALA A 35 1.45 -4.67 4.90
CA ALA A 35 0.52 -5.76 4.69
C ALA A 35 1.11 -7.05 5.23
N PRO A 36 0.29 -7.93 5.86
CA PRO A 36 0.74 -9.26 6.23
C PRO A 36 1.36 -9.95 5.00
N HIS A 37 2.56 -10.52 5.16
CA HIS A 37 3.28 -11.20 4.08
C HIS A 37 2.50 -12.40 3.49
N ALA A 38 1.52 -12.92 4.22
CA ALA A 38 0.61 -13.97 3.76
C ALA A 38 -0.56 -13.43 2.90
N PHE A 39 -0.70 -12.10 2.77
CA PHE A 39 -1.69 -11.44 1.94
C PHE A 39 -1.06 -10.91 0.66
N ASP A 40 -1.76 -11.00 -0.46
CA ASP A 40 -1.25 -10.71 -1.80
C ASP A 40 -0.83 -9.25 -2.01
N ALA A 41 -1.41 -8.30 -1.28
CA ALA A 41 -0.98 -6.90 -1.31
C ALA A 41 0.52 -6.73 -0.98
N SER A 42 1.10 -7.62 -0.16
CA SER A 42 2.53 -7.61 0.13
C SER A 42 3.39 -7.88 -1.12
N LEU A 43 2.86 -8.53 -2.15
CA LEU A 43 3.56 -8.72 -3.43
C LEU A 43 3.78 -7.38 -4.13
N PHE A 44 2.79 -6.48 -4.10
CA PHE A 44 2.96 -5.10 -4.58
C PHE A 44 3.97 -4.35 -3.72
N GLU A 45 3.79 -4.36 -2.38
CA GLU A 45 4.60 -3.57 -1.45
C GLU A 45 6.09 -3.94 -1.46
N VAL A 46 6.42 -5.17 -1.88
CA VAL A 46 7.80 -5.67 -2.01
C VAL A 46 8.32 -5.60 -3.44
N TRP A 47 7.63 -6.20 -4.41
CA TRP A 47 8.24 -6.47 -5.71
C TRP A 47 8.21 -5.28 -6.66
N VAL A 48 7.13 -4.49 -6.65
CA VAL A 48 7.03 -3.28 -7.50
C VAL A 48 8.15 -2.28 -7.19
N PRO A 49 8.36 -1.85 -5.93
CA PRO A 49 9.46 -0.93 -5.63
C PRO A 49 10.84 -1.52 -5.91
N LEU A 50 11.09 -2.80 -5.58
CA LEU A 50 12.41 -3.40 -5.81
C LEU A 50 12.77 -3.47 -7.30
N VAL A 51 11.81 -3.82 -8.16
CA VAL A 51 12.03 -3.87 -9.62
C VAL A 51 12.17 -2.47 -10.21
N ALA A 52 11.45 -1.48 -9.67
CA ALA A 52 11.57 -0.08 -10.08
C ALA A 52 12.83 0.64 -9.57
N GLY A 53 13.68 -0.03 -8.76
CA GLY A 53 14.86 0.55 -8.13
C GLY A 53 14.56 1.47 -6.94
N ALA A 54 13.34 1.41 -6.41
CA ALA A 54 12.86 2.16 -5.26
C ALA A 54 13.20 1.45 -3.94
N ARG A 55 12.88 2.09 -2.82
CA ARG A 55 13.09 1.53 -1.48
C ARG A 55 11.83 0.84 -0.95
N VAL A 56 12.02 -0.23 -0.18
CA VAL A 56 10.98 -0.83 0.67
C VAL A 56 11.24 -0.40 2.10
N VAL A 57 10.26 0.24 2.74
CA VAL A 57 10.31 0.60 4.16
C VAL A 57 9.43 -0.38 4.91
N VAL A 58 10.02 -1.22 5.76
CA VAL A 58 9.27 -2.23 6.51
C VAL A 58 8.69 -1.59 7.76
N ALA A 59 7.36 -1.68 7.92
CA ALA A 59 6.67 -1.24 9.12
C ALA A 59 6.84 -2.25 10.26
N GLU A 60 6.84 -1.75 11.49
CA GLU A 60 6.66 -2.61 12.66
C GLU A 60 5.25 -3.20 12.67
N PRO A 61 5.05 -4.40 13.26
CA PRO A 61 3.72 -5.00 13.37
C PRO A 61 2.74 -4.08 14.11
N GLY A 62 1.54 -3.88 13.54
CA GLY A 62 0.52 -3.07 14.16
C GLY A 62 -0.51 -2.54 13.17
N ALA A 63 -1.47 -1.77 13.69
CA ALA A 63 -2.43 -1.08 12.85
C ALA A 63 -1.77 0.13 12.17
N VAL A 64 -2.19 0.42 10.93
CA VAL A 64 -1.82 1.65 10.23
C VAL A 64 -2.77 2.76 10.67
N GLU A 65 -2.34 3.56 11.64
CA GLU A 65 -3.08 4.74 12.12
C GLU A 65 -2.46 6.03 11.56
N ALA A 66 -3.22 7.13 11.62
CA ALA A 66 -2.84 8.40 11.01
C ALA A 66 -1.48 8.93 11.48
N GLN A 67 -1.13 8.74 12.75
CA GLN A 67 0.15 9.19 13.29
C GLN A 67 1.33 8.40 12.72
N GLN A 68 1.20 7.08 12.61
CA GLN A 68 2.20 6.18 12.04
C GLN A 68 2.42 6.50 10.56
N VAL A 69 1.34 6.75 9.80
CA VAL A 69 1.45 7.20 8.40
C VAL A 69 2.28 8.48 8.31
N ARG A 70 2.00 9.50 9.13
CA ARG A 70 2.78 10.74 9.16
C ARG A 70 4.25 10.51 9.54
N GLN A 71 4.53 9.61 10.49
CA GLN A 71 5.90 9.25 10.88
C GLN A 71 6.65 8.58 9.72
N HIS A 72 6.02 7.65 9.01
CA HIS A 72 6.59 7.02 7.83
C HIS A 72 6.85 8.02 6.69
N ILE A 73 5.93 8.95 6.46
CA ILE A 73 6.11 10.05 5.48
C ILE A 73 7.29 10.93 5.89
N ALA A 74 7.41 11.30 7.16
CA ALA A 74 8.56 12.05 7.67
C ALA A 74 9.88 11.29 7.52
N GLY A 75 9.84 9.96 7.58
CA GLY A 75 10.95 9.05 7.27
C GLY A 75 11.25 8.87 5.78
N GLY A 76 10.46 9.49 4.90
CA GLY A 76 10.66 9.52 3.45
C GLY A 76 9.85 8.51 2.65
N VAL A 77 8.82 7.88 3.23
CA VAL A 77 7.83 7.09 2.46
C VAL A 77 7.07 8.01 1.50
N THR A 78 6.96 7.60 0.25
CA THR A 78 6.27 8.33 -0.82
C THR A 78 5.04 7.60 -1.35
N ALA A 79 4.90 6.30 -1.08
CA ALA A 79 3.75 5.52 -1.51
C ALA A 79 3.27 4.55 -0.42
N LEU A 80 1.95 4.40 -0.32
CA LEU A 80 1.27 3.55 0.66
C LEU A 80 0.06 2.88 0.00
N HIS A 81 -0.12 1.58 0.27
CA HIS A 81 -1.36 0.87 -0.01
C HIS A 81 -2.10 0.60 1.31
N VAL A 82 -3.41 0.86 1.38
CA VAL A 82 -4.24 0.53 2.55
C VAL A 82 -5.54 -0.11 2.10
N THR A 83 -6.07 -1.07 2.86
CA THR A 83 -7.37 -1.67 2.53
C THR A 83 -8.47 -0.62 2.47
N ALA A 84 -9.55 -0.87 1.72
CA ALA A 84 -10.68 0.06 1.60
C ALA A 84 -11.26 0.46 2.97
N GLY A 85 -11.29 -0.47 3.93
CA GLY A 85 -11.71 -0.21 5.31
C GLY A 85 -10.77 0.76 6.04
N SER A 86 -9.46 0.52 6.01
CA SER A 86 -8.46 1.41 6.61
C SER A 86 -8.44 2.78 5.93
N PHE A 87 -8.51 2.82 4.61
CA PHE A 87 -8.58 4.05 3.83
C PHE A 87 -9.79 4.89 4.23
N ARG A 88 -10.97 4.28 4.35
CA ARG A 88 -12.19 4.97 4.76
C ARG A 88 -12.03 5.65 6.12
N VAL A 89 -11.54 4.90 7.12
CA VAL A 89 -11.32 5.43 8.49
C VAL A 89 -10.33 6.59 8.47
N LEU A 90 -9.16 6.40 7.86
CA LEU A 90 -8.13 7.44 7.77
C LEU A 90 -8.62 8.69 7.02
N ALA A 91 -9.34 8.52 5.92
CA ALA A 91 -9.90 9.63 5.14
C ALA A 91 -11.02 10.38 5.87
N GLU A 92 -11.79 9.70 6.74
CA GLU A 92 -12.85 10.31 7.54
C GLU A 92 -12.31 11.06 8.76
N GLU A 93 -11.33 10.48 9.46
CA GLU A 93 -10.84 11.00 10.74
C GLU A 93 -9.62 11.92 10.61
N SER A 94 -8.73 11.68 9.63
CA SER A 94 -7.46 12.39 9.48
C SER A 94 -6.96 12.38 8.02
N PRO A 95 -7.72 12.92 7.05
CA PRO A 95 -7.35 12.87 5.62
C PRO A 95 -5.98 13.51 5.34
N GLU A 96 -5.57 14.50 6.15
CA GLU A 96 -4.28 15.15 6.06
C GLU A 96 -3.10 14.22 6.39
N CYS A 97 -3.33 13.05 6.99
CA CYS A 97 -2.27 12.08 7.26
C CYS A 97 -1.60 11.56 5.99
N PHE A 98 -2.29 11.58 4.84
CA PHE A 98 -1.73 11.19 3.55
C PHE A 98 -0.89 12.29 2.89
N ARG A 99 -0.88 13.51 3.43
CA ARG A 99 -0.17 14.65 2.84
C ARG A 99 1.32 14.37 2.78
N GLY A 100 1.89 14.45 1.57
CA GLY A 100 3.31 14.20 1.31
C GLY A 100 3.56 12.90 0.56
N LEU A 101 2.58 11.98 0.53
CA LEU A 101 2.62 10.84 -0.38
C LEU A 101 2.40 11.31 -1.83
N ARG A 102 3.11 10.65 -2.75
CA ARG A 102 2.90 10.78 -4.19
C ARG A 102 1.81 9.84 -4.69
N GLN A 103 1.64 8.70 -4.03
CA GLN A 103 0.65 7.69 -4.39
C GLN A 103 0.00 7.10 -3.14
N VAL A 104 -1.33 7.04 -3.15
CA VAL A 104 -2.14 6.29 -2.18
C VAL A 104 -2.94 5.27 -2.97
N LEU A 105 -2.74 3.99 -2.68
CA LEU A 105 -3.50 2.89 -3.27
C LEU A 105 -4.49 2.36 -2.24
N THR A 106 -5.66 1.93 -2.70
CA THR A 106 -6.64 1.28 -1.85
C THR A 106 -7.48 0.25 -2.60
N GLY A 107 -7.89 -0.80 -1.91
CA GLY A 107 -8.65 -1.91 -2.49
C GLY A 107 -9.01 -2.99 -1.48
N GLY A 108 -9.39 -4.16 -1.98
CA GLY A 108 -9.84 -5.30 -1.17
C GLY A 108 -11.32 -5.29 -0.80
N ASP A 109 -12.03 -4.19 -1.04
CA ASP A 109 -13.49 -4.06 -0.93
C ASP A 109 -13.97 -2.81 -1.70
N VAL A 110 -15.25 -2.46 -1.58
CA VAL A 110 -15.85 -1.24 -2.11
C VAL A 110 -15.17 0.00 -1.53
N VAL A 111 -14.57 0.81 -2.39
CA VAL A 111 -13.95 2.08 -2.02
C VAL A 111 -14.99 3.21 -2.13
N PRO A 112 -15.36 3.89 -1.02
CA PRO A 112 -16.35 4.96 -1.08
C PRO A 112 -15.80 6.19 -1.82
N VAL A 113 -16.55 6.68 -2.81
CA VAL A 113 -16.19 7.89 -3.57
C VAL A 113 -16.03 9.11 -2.65
N ALA A 114 -16.85 9.20 -1.60
CA ALA A 114 -16.76 10.26 -0.61
C ALA A 114 -15.41 10.26 0.15
N SER A 115 -14.84 9.09 0.45
CA SER A 115 -13.51 8.98 1.07
C SER A 115 -12.42 9.43 0.11
N VAL A 116 -12.51 9.04 -1.17
CA VAL A 116 -11.56 9.50 -2.21
C VAL A 116 -11.58 11.02 -2.35
N ALA A 117 -12.77 11.63 -2.33
CA ALA A 117 -12.92 13.08 -2.45
C ALA A 117 -12.28 13.86 -1.29
N ARG A 118 -12.11 13.25 -0.10
CA ARG A 118 -11.48 13.88 1.07
C ARG A 118 -9.95 13.89 1.02
N VAL A 119 -9.35 12.98 0.26
CA VAL A 119 -7.89 12.80 0.17
C VAL A 119 -7.29 13.46 -1.08
N ARG A 120 -8.14 14.06 -1.94
CA ARG A 120 -7.73 14.83 -3.12
C ARG A 120 -7.14 16.19 -2.78
#